data_AF-A0A915L429-F1
#
_entry.id   AF-A0A915L429-F1
#
_cell.length_a   1.000
_cell.length_b   1.000
_cell.length_c   1.000
_cell.angle_alpha   90.00
_cell.angle_beta   90.00
_cell.angle_gamma   90.00
#
_symmetry.space_group_name_H-M   'P 1'
#
loop_
_entity.id
_entity.type
_entity.pdbx_description
1 polymer ?
#
loop_
_entity_poly.entity_id
_entity_poly.type
_entity_poly.pdbx_seq_one_letter_code
_entity_poly.pdbx_strand_id
1 'polypeptide(L)'
;MGLIFGVYDLNFVTPHVIHRSIVDVVYHPKYGNQENDIALIKLEKPVIFNAYVRPLCLPNGKDTDLVLSNVCSVCGYGATEVNGNKYPTVPHCYHAEMGNSFLIRRQVWNFNPLRSIVSAMDTFRYKGVSEGDSGGPLTCKKHFKHFLTGIAYAKHVGAIHRSVSYNFFINVPKFVPWIRKVTKIREKKVVTRNYQSSMI
;
A
#
# COMPACT_ATOMS: atom_id res chain seq x y z
N MET A 1 13.34 -11.50 15.34
CA MET A 1 12.18 -10.92 14.64
C MET A 1 12.33 -11.18 13.14
N GLY A 2 11.26 -11.54 12.43
CA GLY A 2 11.34 -11.93 11.01
C GLY A 2 10.06 -11.64 10.24
N LEU A 3 10.12 -11.74 8.92
CA LEU A 3 8.97 -11.61 8.01
C LEU A 3 8.60 -12.96 7.41
N ILE A 4 7.31 -13.16 7.18
CA ILE A 4 6.73 -14.34 6.55
C ILE A 4 6.15 -13.93 5.19
N PHE A 5 6.51 -14.65 4.14
CA PHE A 5 6.06 -14.38 2.77
C PHE A 5 5.29 -15.58 2.21
N GLY A 6 4.32 -15.30 1.33
CA GLY A 6 3.56 -16.34 0.62
C GLY A 6 2.49 -17.02 1.48
N VAL A 7 2.25 -16.55 2.70
CA VAL A 7 1.18 -17.07 3.57
C VAL A 7 -0.18 -16.57 3.11
N TYR A 8 -1.15 -17.48 3.02
CA TYR A 8 -2.56 -17.18 2.78
C TYR A 8 -3.44 -17.51 3.98
N ASP A 9 -3.18 -18.63 4.68
CA ASP A 9 -3.87 -18.96 5.92
C ASP A 9 -2.83 -19.05 7.05
N LEU A 10 -3.01 -18.22 8.09
CA LEU A 10 -2.12 -18.15 9.25
C LEU A 10 -2.12 -19.43 10.09
N ASN A 11 -3.14 -20.30 9.94
CA ASN A 11 -3.19 -21.58 10.65
C ASN A 11 -2.41 -22.70 9.93
N PHE A 12 -2.04 -22.52 8.66
CA PHE A 12 -1.44 -23.58 7.86
C PHE A 12 -0.09 -23.16 7.27
N VAL A 13 0.96 -23.89 7.65
CA VAL A 13 2.28 -23.72 7.03
C VAL A 13 2.34 -24.56 5.76
N THR A 14 2.36 -23.89 4.61
CA THR A 14 2.50 -24.53 3.30
C THR A 14 3.97 -24.52 2.84
N PRO A 15 4.39 -25.44 1.94
CA PRO A 15 5.79 -25.50 1.49
C PRO A 15 6.30 -24.25 0.77
N HIS A 16 5.41 -23.40 0.28
CA HIS A 16 5.75 -22.15 -0.42
C HIS A 16 5.93 -20.96 0.53
N VAL A 17 5.64 -21.13 1.82
CA VAL A 17 5.87 -20.09 2.84
C VAL A 17 7.36 -19.91 3.07
N ILE A 18 7.78 -18.65 3.08
CA ILE A 18 9.20 -18.28 3.22
C ILE A 18 9.36 -17.42 4.46
N HIS A 19 10.24 -17.83 5.38
CA HIS A 19 10.67 -17.04 6.53
C HIS A 19 11.98 -16.31 6.22
N ARG A 20 12.08 -15.04 6.63
CA ARG A 20 13.33 -14.26 6.56
C ARG A 20 13.56 -13.45 7.81
N SER A 21 14.77 -13.56 8.35
CA SER A 21 15.24 -12.69 9.42
C SER A 21 15.41 -11.26 8.92
N ILE A 22 15.14 -10.31 9.80
CA ILE A 22 15.41 -8.89 9.59
C ILE A 22 16.82 -8.60 10.10
N VAL A 23 17.63 -7.91 9.29
CA VAL A 23 18.98 -7.47 9.71
C VAL A 23 19.09 -5.97 9.94
N ASP A 24 18.17 -5.19 9.38
CA ASP A 24 18.16 -3.75 9.57
C ASP A 24 16.78 -3.16 9.31
N VAL A 25 16.47 -2.05 9.97
CA VAL A 25 15.26 -1.25 9.75
C VAL A 25 15.69 0.20 9.57
N VAL A 26 15.53 0.70 8.35
CA VAL A 26 15.92 2.07 7.97
C VAL A 26 14.69 2.95 8.02
N TYR A 27 14.56 3.72 9.10
CA TYR A 27 13.51 4.72 9.25
C TYR A 27 13.75 5.91 8.31
N HIS A 28 12.67 6.55 7.87
CA HIS A 28 12.80 7.83 7.19
C HIS A 28 13.49 8.85 8.12
N PRO A 29 14.41 9.72 7.63
CA PRO A 29 15.14 10.66 8.50
C PRO A 29 14.27 11.65 9.28
N LYS A 30 13.02 11.83 8.88
CA LYS A 30 12.01 12.68 9.53
C LYS A 30 10.89 11.87 10.21
N TYR A 31 11.15 10.60 10.49
CA TYR A 31 10.28 9.74 11.28
C TYR A 31 10.07 10.33 12.69
N GLY A 32 8.93 10.08 13.31
CA GLY A 32 8.53 10.69 14.59
C GLY A 32 7.56 11.87 14.45
N ASN A 33 7.51 12.49 13.27
CA ASN A 33 6.37 13.33 12.88
C ASN A 33 5.33 12.44 12.21
N GLN A 34 4.03 12.61 12.54
CA GLN A 34 2.91 11.87 11.93
C GLN A 34 2.90 11.89 10.38
N GLU A 35 3.65 12.81 9.77
CA GLU A 35 3.75 12.93 8.32
C GLU A 35 4.69 11.93 7.63
N ASN A 36 5.63 11.30 8.32
CA ASN A 36 6.68 10.48 7.68
C ASN A 36 6.77 9.07 8.28
N ASP A 37 5.60 8.47 8.52
CA ASP A 37 5.48 7.12 9.08
C ASP A 37 5.83 6.04 8.01
N ILE A 38 7.11 5.95 7.66
CA ILE A 38 7.62 5.00 6.68
C ILE A 38 9.02 4.54 7.04
N ALA A 39 9.26 3.23 6.88
CA ALA A 39 10.55 2.60 7.07
C ALA A 39 10.80 1.55 5.98
N LEU A 40 12.06 1.19 5.78
CA LEU A 40 12.49 0.10 4.90
C LEU A 40 13.09 -1.02 5.74
N ILE A 41 12.65 -2.26 5.49
CA ILE A 41 13.16 -3.43 6.18
C ILE A 41 14.18 -4.13 5.28
N LYS A 42 15.40 -4.35 5.80
CA LYS A 42 16.44 -5.12 5.13
C LYS A 42 16.40 -6.56 5.64
N LEU A 43 16.28 -7.50 4.71
CA LEU A 43 16.29 -8.93 4.98
C LEU A 43 17.73 -9.46 5.01
N GLU A 44 17.97 -10.47 5.84
CA GLU A 44 19.25 -11.18 5.91
C GLU A 44 19.60 -11.85 4.57
N LYS A 45 18.57 -12.45 3.94
CA LYS A 45 18.68 -13.17 2.67
C LYS A 45 17.57 -12.74 1.73
N PRO A 46 17.81 -12.73 0.40
CA PRO A 46 16.78 -12.42 -0.57
C PRO A 46 15.61 -13.43 -0.49
N VAL A 47 14.42 -12.96 -0.84
CA VAL A 47 13.23 -13.79 -0.99
C VAL A 47 13.20 -14.33 -2.43
N ILE A 48 13.02 -15.64 -2.58
CA ILE A 48 12.91 -16.27 -3.89
C ILE A 48 11.47 -16.08 -4.38
N PHE A 49 11.31 -15.45 -5.53
CA PHE A 49 9.99 -15.22 -6.11
C PHE A 49 9.41 -16.50 -6.71
N ASN A 50 8.11 -16.69 -6.56
CA ASN A 50 7.37 -17.83 -7.08
C ASN A 50 5.93 -17.41 -7.45
N ALA A 51 5.02 -18.37 -7.56
CA ALA A 51 3.60 -18.08 -7.83
C ALA A 51 2.88 -17.35 -6.68
N TYR A 52 3.36 -17.53 -5.45
CA TYR A 52 2.77 -17.02 -4.19
C TYR A 52 3.49 -15.77 -3.66
N VAL A 53 4.73 -15.53 -4.08
CA VAL A 53 5.57 -14.42 -3.63
C VAL A 53 6.04 -13.62 -4.82
N ARG A 54 5.46 -12.42 -5.00
CA ARG A 54 5.84 -11.46 -6.04
C ARG A 54 5.88 -10.04 -5.49
N PRO A 55 6.84 -9.21 -5.93
CA PRO A 55 6.92 -7.82 -5.51
C PRO A 55 5.84 -6.97 -6.17
N LEU A 56 5.39 -5.94 -5.46
CA LEU A 56 4.61 -4.85 -6.04
C LEU A 56 5.53 -3.91 -6.84
N CYS A 57 4.98 -3.24 -7.84
CA CYS A 57 5.69 -2.20 -8.56
C CYS A 57 5.83 -0.96 -7.67
N LEU A 58 7.04 -0.38 -7.64
CA LEU A 58 7.24 0.94 -7.06
C LEU A 58 6.84 1.99 -8.12
N PRO A 59 6.01 3.00 -7.79
CA PRO A 59 5.64 4.05 -8.72
C PRO A 59 6.84 4.95 -9.07
N ASN A 60 6.74 5.72 -10.15
CA ASN A 60 7.84 6.57 -10.64
C ASN A 60 7.94 7.93 -9.93
N GLY A 61 7.30 8.10 -8.78
CA GLY A 61 7.30 9.34 -7.97
C GLY A 61 6.58 10.53 -8.60
N LYS A 62 6.42 10.55 -9.93
CA LYS A 62 5.63 11.51 -10.72
C LYS A 62 4.29 10.95 -11.19
N ASP A 63 3.96 9.70 -10.84
CA ASP A 63 2.70 9.05 -11.23
C ASP A 63 1.51 9.65 -10.45
N THR A 64 1.13 10.89 -10.77
CA THR A 64 -0.14 11.49 -10.34
C THR A 64 -1.34 10.72 -10.88
N ASP A 65 -1.17 10.06 -12.02
CA ASP A 65 -2.20 9.23 -12.65
C ASP A 65 -2.59 8.02 -11.82
N LEU A 66 -1.69 7.52 -10.95
CA LEU A 66 -2.04 6.40 -10.06
C LEU A 66 -3.11 6.80 -9.04
N VAL A 67 -3.17 8.08 -8.69
CA VAL A 67 -4.08 8.66 -7.70
C VAL A 67 -5.46 8.98 -8.29
N LEU A 68 -5.59 9.13 -9.61
CA LEU A 68 -6.75 9.79 -10.22
C LEU A 68 -7.75 8.86 -10.94
N SER A 69 -7.42 7.58 -11.23
CA SER A 69 -8.33 6.76 -12.06
C SER A 69 -8.30 5.24 -11.86
N ASN A 70 -7.67 4.72 -10.79
CA ASN A 70 -7.42 3.29 -10.69
C ASN A 70 -8.26 2.61 -9.61
N VAL A 71 -8.77 1.42 -9.94
CA VAL A 71 -9.32 0.46 -8.98
C VAL A 71 -8.18 0.03 -8.08
N CYS A 72 -8.25 0.42 -6.81
CA CYS A 72 -7.30 0.03 -5.80
C CYS A 72 -7.87 -1.09 -4.94
N SER A 73 -7.02 -1.74 -4.16
CA SER A 73 -7.39 -2.81 -3.24
C SER A 73 -6.50 -2.80 -2.03
N VAL A 74 -7.11 -3.11 -0.89
CA VAL A 74 -6.45 -3.28 0.40
C VAL A 74 -6.72 -4.72 0.83
N CYS A 75 -5.68 -5.40 1.30
CA CYS A 75 -5.75 -6.76 1.80
C CYS A 75 -4.93 -6.86 3.08
N GLY A 76 -5.47 -7.54 4.09
CA GLY A 76 -4.77 -7.71 5.37
C GLY A 76 -5.43 -8.73 6.28
N TYR A 77 -4.79 -8.96 7.42
CA TYR A 77 -5.25 -9.85 8.48
C TYR A 77 -5.74 -9.08 9.72
N GLY A 78 -5.94 -7.76 9.58
CA GLY A 78 -6.43 -6.92 10.67
C GLY A 78 -7.83 -7.29 11.13
N ALA A 79 -8.21 -6.71 12.27
CA ALA A 79 -9.45 -7.02 12.95
C ALA A 79 -10.68 -6.71 12.07
N THR A 80 -11.57 -7.68 11.91
CA THR A 80 -12.77 -7.53 11.08
C THR A 80 -13.98 -6.99 11.83
N GLU A 81 -13.91 -6.93 13.16
CA GLU A 81 -14.98 -6.45 14.03
C GLU A 81 -14.62 -5.11 14.68
N VAL A 82 -15.63 -4.26 14.88
CA VAL A 82 -15.48 -2.88 15.39
C VAL A 82 -14.81 -2.84 16.77
N ASN A 83 -14.93 -3.91 17.56
CA ASN A 83 -14.37 -4.00 18.90
C ASN A 83 -12.91 -4.52 18.93
N GLY A 84 -12.30 -4.82 17.78
CA GLY A 84 -10.90 -5.27 17.71
C GLY A 84 -10.64 -6.71 18.15
N ASN A 85 -11.68 -7.50 18.43
CA ASN A 85 -11.54 -8.81 19.11
C ASN A 85 -11.44 -10.02 18.17
N LYS A 86 -11.58 -9.82 16.85
CA LYS A 86 -11.59 -10.93 15.88
C LYS A 86 -10.66 -10.65 14.71
N TYR A 87 -9.62 -11.46 14.63
CA TYR A 87 -8.64 -11.45 13.54
C TYR A 87 -8.88 -12.67 12.64
N PRO A 88 -9.04 -12.48 11.33
CA PRO A 88 -9.19 -13.59 10.40
C PRO A 88 -7.85 -14.29 10.17
N THR A 89 -7.90 -15.60 9.91
CA THR A 89 -6.69 -16.37 9.58
C THR A 89 -6.36 -16.29 8.10
N VAL A 90 -7.32 -15.92 7.26
CA VAL A 90 -7.15 -15.62 5.83
C VAL A 90 -7.28 -14.12 5.57
N PRO A 91 -6.56 -13.55 4.59
CA PRO A 91 -6.58 -12.12 4.38
C PRO A 91 -7.94 -11.72 3.82
N HIS A 92 -8.53 -10.67 4.40
CA HIS A 92 -9.72 -10.05 3.85
C HIS A 92 -9.28 -8.95 2.88
N CYS A 93 -9.91 -8.91 1.70
CA CYS A 93 -9.63 -7.91 0.68
C CYS A 93 -10.87 -7.09 0.35
N TYR A 94 -10.67 -5.83 -0.01
CA TYR A 94 -11.74 -4.97 -0.52
C TYR A 94 -11.23 -3.99 -1.57
N HIS A 95 -12.13 -3.62 -2.48
CA HIS A 95 -11.88 -2.59 -3.47
C HIS A 95 -11.96 -1.22 -2.80
N ALA A 96 -11.00 -0.35 -3.13
CA ALA A 96 -10.94 0.99 -2.62
C ALA A 96 -10.82 1.97 -3.78
N GLU A 97 -11.59 3.04 -3.72
CA GLU A 97 -11.51 4.17 -4.64
C GLU A 97 -10.65 5.26 -4.02
N MET A 98 -9.72 5.81 -4.79
CA MET A 98 -8.87 6.90 -4.32
C MET A 98 -9.72 8.14 -4.03
N GLY A 99 -9.55 8.69 -2.84
CA GLY A 99 -10.27 9.87 -2.41
C GLY A 99 -9.72 11.15 -3.04
N ASN A 100 -10.62 12.02 -3.50
CA ASN A 100 -10.25 13.37 -3.89
C ASN A 100 -9.95 14.21 -2.64
N SER A 101 -8.74 14.74 -2.54
CA SER A 101 -8.28 15.51 -1.36
C SER A 101 -9.13 16.75 -1.07
N PHE A 102 -9.67 17.40 -2.12
CA PHE A 102 -10.62 18.51 -1.97
C PHE A 102 -11.97 18.02 -1.42
N LEU A 103 -12.43 16.86 -1.92
CA LEU A 103 -13.53 16.03 -1.43
C LEU A 103 -13.54 15.96 0.10
N ILE A 104 -12.46 15.37 0.56
CA ILE A 104 -12.29 14.90 1.92
C ILE A 104 -12.11 16.06 2.88
N ARG A 105 -11.38 17.09 2.50
CA ARG A 105 -11.21 18.29 3.33
C ARG A 105 -12.56 18.94 3.68
N ARG A 106 -13.57 18.82 2.81
CA ARG A 106 -14.94 19.31 3.09
C ARG A 106 -15.75 18.34 3.95
N GLN A 107 -15.47 17.05 3.88
CA GLN A 107 -16.28 15.99 4.49
C GLN A 107 -15.76 15.52 5.85
N VAL A 108 -14.45 15.69 6.10
CA VAL A 108 -13.77 15.34 7.35
C VAL A 108 -13.37 16.63 8.07
N TRP A 109 -14.07 16.92 9.16
CA TRP A 109 -13.81 18.10 9.99
C TRP A 109 -12.35 18.10 10.50
N ASN A 110 -11.69 19.26 10.44
CA ASN A 110 -10.29 19.47 10.85
C ASN A 110 -9.25 18.63 10.08
N PHE A 111 -9.59 18.07 8.93
CA PHE A 111 -8.59 17.38 8.09
C PHE A 111 -7.83 18.37 7.20
N ASN A 112 -6.58 18.67 7.56
CA ASN A 112 -5.63 19.28 6.64
C ASN A 112 -4.80 18.16 6.00
N PRO A 113 -5.05 17.79 4.72
CA PRO A 113 -4.32 16.72 4.07
C PRO A 113 -2.83 17.07 3.99
N LEU A 114 -2.03 16.39 4.80
CA LEU A 114 -0.58 16.40 4.63
C LEU A 114 -0.25 15.80 3.28
N ARG A 115 0.73 16.37 2.55
CA ARG A 115 1.13 15.84 1.23
C ARG A 115 1.58 14.36 1.28
N SER A 116 1.96 13.87 2.46
CA SER A 116 2.35 12.49 2.72
C SER A 116 1.20 11.55 3.02
N ILE A 117 -0.05 12.03 3.06
CA ILE A 117 -1.22 11.19 3.27
C ILE A 117 -2.06 11.21 2.01
N VAL A 118 -2.44 10.02 1.55
CA VAL A 118 -3.51 9.80 0.59
C VAL A 118 -4.65 9.08 1.29
N SER A 119 -5.79 9.04 0.62
CA SER A 119 -6.99 8.42 1.17
C SER A 119 -7.62 7.51 0.14
N ALA A 120 -8.28 6.48 0.62
CA ALA A 120 -9.12 5.63 -0.20
C ALA A 120 -10.35 5.17 0.59
N MET A 121 -11.45 4.94 -0.11
CA MET A 121 -12.73 4.59 0.49
C MET A 121 -13.32 3.36 -0.19
N ASP A 122 -13.96 2.50 0.61
CA ASP A 122 -14.89 1.51 0.09
C ASP A 122 -16.27 2.16 0.00
N THR A 123 -16.68 2.48 -1.22
CA THR A 123 -17.96 3.15 -1.53
C THR A 123 -19.17 2.21 -1.36
N PHE A 124 -18.95 0.89 -1.25
CA PHE A 124 -20.02 -0.10 -1.28
C PHE A 124 -20.28 -0.76 0.07
N ARG A 125 -19.24 -1.16 0.81
CA ARG A 125 -19.39 -1.97 2.03
C ARG A 125 -18.83 -1.33 3.28
N TYR A 126 -18.37 -0.08 3.20
CA TYR A 126 -17.79 0.67 4.33
C TYR A 126 -16.63 -0.05 5.02
N LYS A 127 -15.94 -0.95 4.29
CA LYS A 127 -14.74 -1.59 4.79
C LYS A 127 -13.61 -0.58 4.90
N GLY A 128 -12.68 -0.89 5.79
CA GLY A 128 -11.56 -0.01 6.07
C GLY A 128 -10.42 -0.74 6.74
N VAL A 129 -9.29 -0.05 6.79
CA VAL A 129 -8.12 -0.45 7.58
C VAL A 129 -8.53 -0.54 9.03
N SER A 130 -8.08 -1.58 9.72
CA SER A 130 -8.37 -1.84 11.12
C SER A 130 -7.08 -2.13 11.91
N GLU A 131 -7.22 -2.41 13.20
CA GLU A 131 -6.12 -2.86 14.04
C GLU A 131 -5.46 -4.10 13.42
N GLY A 132 -4.13 -4.08 13.29
CA GLY A 132 -3.36 -5.15 12.64
C GLY A 132 -3.16 -5.02 11.12
N ASP A 133 -3.86 -4.10 10.44
CA ASP A 133 -3.58 -3.81 9.02
C ASP A 133 -2.48 -2.75 8.83
N SER A 134 -2.07 -2.06 9.89
CA SER A 134 -1.02 -1.02 9.86
C SER A 134 0.26 -1.50 9.19
N GLY A 135 0.80 -0.69 8.27
CA GLY A 135 1.94 -1.09 7.44
C GLY A 135 1.57 -1.91 6.19
N GLY A 136 0.31 -2.36 6.07
CA GLY A 136 -0.21 -3.09 4.93
C GLY A 136 -0.32 -2.24 3.65
N PRO A 137 -0.33 -2.87 2.46
CA PRO A 137 -0.29 -2.13 1.20
C PRO A 137 -1.68 -1.68 0.73
N LEU A 138 -1.79 -0.41 0.32
CA LEU A 138 -2.79 0.02 -0.66
C LEU A 138 -2.22 -0.18 -2.05
N THR A 139 -2.86 -1.05 -2.83
CA THR A 139 -2.40 -1.43 -4.16
C THR A 139 -3.32 -0.88 -5.23
N CYS A 140 -2.78 -0.27 -6.29
CA CYS A 140 -3.59 0.20 -7.41
C CYS A 140 -3.11 -0.44 -8.72
N LYS A 141 -4.06 -0.83 -9.58
CA LYS A 141 -3.76 -1.53 -10.84
C LYS A 141 -3.62 -0.53 -12.00
N LYS A 142 -2.48 -0.56 -12.70
CA LYS A 142 -2.22 0.20 -13.95
C LYS A 142 -1.52 -0.71 -14.96
N HIS A 143 -2.03 -0.77 -16.20
CA HIS A 143 -1.48 -1.59 -17.29
C HIS A 143 -1.14 -3.05 -16.85
N PHE A 144 -2.10 -3.70 -16.19
CA PHE A 144 -1.98 -5.08 -15.65
C PHE A 144 -0.95 -5.30 -14.54
N LYS A 145 -0.34 -4.24 -14.00
CA LYS A 145 0.58 -4.29 -12.88
C LYS A 145 -0.04 -3.67 -11.64
N HIS A 146 0.34 -4.19 -10.46
CA HIS A 146 -0.09 -3.65 -9.18
C HIS A 146 1.04 -2.79 -8.60
N PHE A 147 0.71 -1.54 -8.27
CA PHE A 147 1.64 -0.57 -7.72
C PHE A 147 1.36 -0.36 -6.24
N LEU A 148 2.43 -0.20 -5.46
CA LEU A 148 2.33 0.22 -4.07
C LEU A 148 2.07 1.73 -4.03
N THR A 149 0.81 2.10 -3.82
CA THR A 149 0.36 3.50 -3.82
C THR A 149 0.31 4.09 -2.41
N GLY A 150 -0.03 3.26 -1.42
CA GLY A 150 -0.14 3.68 -0.03
C GLY A 150 0.31 2.61 0.97
N ILE A 151 0.60 3.05 2.19
CA ILE A 151 0.84 2.18 3.35
C ILE A 151 -0.24 2.47 4.38
N ALA A 152 -0.96 1.46 4.85
CA ALA A 152 -2.07 1.59 5.79
C ALA A 152 -1.60 2.28 7.08
N TYR A 153 -2.30 3.36 7.44
CA TYR A 153 -1.93 4.24 8.55
C TYR A 153 -3.08 4.40 9.55
N ALA A 154 -4.25 4.82 9.09
CA ALA A 154 -5.38 5.11 9.97
C ALA A 154 -6.72 5.00 9.27
N LYS A 155 -7.79 4.87 10.05
CA LYS A 155 -9.18 4.98 9.61
C LYS A 155 -9.86 6.11 10.36
N HIS A 156 -10.70 6.87 9.66
CA HIS A 156 -11.54 7.89 10.27
C HIS A 156 -13.01 7.59 10.05
N VAL A 157 -13.73 7.46 11.16
CA VAL A 157 -15.17 7.24 11.24
C VAL A 157 -15.77 8.50 11.85
N GLY A 158 -16.53 9.27 11.08
CA GLY A 158 -17.03 10.57 11.55
C GLY A 158 -17.30 11.61 10.47
N ALA A 159 -17.21 11.26 9.18
CA ALA A 159 -17.59 12.18 8.14
C ALA A 159 -19.10 12.50 8.19
N ILE A 160 -19.47 13.65 7.60
CA ILE A 160 -20.86 14.13 7.51
C ILE A 160 -21.82 13.02 7.01
N HIS A 161 -21.31 12.11 6.17
CA HIS A 161 -21.97 10.87 5.81
C HIS A 161 -21.43 9.72 6.67
N ARG A 162 -22.24 9.26 7.66
CA ARG A 162 -21.95 8.08 8.49
C ARG A 162 -21.78 6.79 7.69
N SER A 163 -22.19 6.82 6.43
CA SER A 163 -22.10 5.75 5.45
C SER A 163 -20.88 5.92 4.54
N VAL A 164 -19.74 6.45 5.02
CA VAL A 164 -18.47 6.43 4.30
C VAL A 164 -17.33 6.30 5.31
N SER A 165 -16.48 5.29 5.15
CA SER A 165 -15.23 5.15 5.91
C SER A 165 -14.07 5.73 5.11
N TYR A 166 -13.40 6.76 5.65
CA TYR A 166 -12.18 7.30 5.06
C TYR A 166 -10.99 6.56 5.63
N ASN A 167 -10.23 5.90 4.77
CA ASN A 167 -9.01 5.22 5.14
C ASN A 167 -7.84 6.06 4.66
N PHE A 168 -6.87 6.29 5.55
CA PHE A 168 -5.69 7.09 5.29
C PHE A 168 -4.47 6.19 5.16
N PHE A 169 -3.64 6.53 4.18
CA PHE A 169 -2.45 5.80 3.83
C PHE A 169 -1.29 6.75 3.62
N ILE A 170 -0.08 6.33 3.96
CA ILE A 170 1.14 7.07 3.64
C ILE A 170 1.36 7.03 2.13
N ASN A 171 1.45 8.20 1.51
CA ASN A 171 1.58 8.43 0.06
C ASN A 171 2.94 7.95 -0.47
N VAL A 172 3.06 6.67 -0.83
CA VAL A 172 4.32 6.07 -1.30
C VAL A 172 4.97 6.83 -2.46
N PRO A 173 4.24 7.30 -3.50
CA PRO A 173 4.81 8.16 -4.54
C PRO A 173 5.68 9.31 -4.04
N LYS A 174 5.28 9.98 -2.94
CA LYS A 174 6.06 11.08 -2.32
C LYS A 174 7.43 10.60 -1.80
N PHE A 175 7.52 9.36 -1.33
CA PHE A 175 8.71 8.81 -0.70
C PHE A 175 9.59 8.02 -1.68
N VAL A 176 9.18 7.81 -2.94
CA VAL A 176 9.97 7.11 -3.96
C VAL A 176 11.41 7.64 -4.09
N PRO A 177 11.68 8.97 -4.10
CA PRO A 177 13.05 9.47 -4.16
C PRO A 177 13.91 8.99 -2.98
N TRP A 178 13.36 8.97 -1.77
CA TRP A 178 14.04 8.46 -0.58
C TRP A 178 14.23 6.93 -0.66
N ILE A 179 13.18 6.18 -1.05
CA ILE A 179 13.25 4.73 -1.21
C ILE A 179 14.38 4.35 -2.18
N ARG A 180 14.46 5.01 -3.34
CA ARG A 180 15.53 4.78 -4.33
C ARG A 180 16.90 5.19 -3.83
N LYS A 181 17.01 6.30 -3.09
CA LYS A 181 18.28 6.75 -2.49
C LYS A 181 18.86 5.71 -1.54
N VAL A 182 18.01 5.09 -0.70
CA VAL A 182 18.42 4.08 0.29
C VAL A 182 18.67 2.73 -0.39
N THR A 183 17.72 2.24 -1.21
CA THR A 183 17.77 0.89 -1.79
C THR A 183 18.63 0.77 -3.04
N LYS A 184 18.98 1.89 -3.69
CA LYS A 184 19.66 1.95 -5.00
C LYS A 184 18.89 1.27 -6.15
N ILE A 185 17.58 1.01 -5.97
CA ILE A 185 16.72 0.48 -7.03
C ILE A 185 16.60 1.53 -8.15
N ARG A 186 16.86 1.09 -9.39
CA ARG A 186 16.79 1.94 -10.60
C ARG A 186 15.47 1.70 -11.35
N GLU A 187 14.97 2.71 -12.05
CA GLU A 187 13.91 2.51 -13.03
C GLU A 187 14.42 1.59 -14.14
N LYS A 188 13.62 0.58 -14.49
CA LYS A 188 13.82 -0.12 -15.76
C LYS A 188 13.48 0.88 -16.86
N LYS A 189 14.47 1.28 -17.67
CA LYS A 189 14.22 2.03 -18.91
C LYS A 189 13.23 1.21 -19.74
N VAL A 190 12.08 1.79 -20.05
CA VAL A 190 11.17 1.23 -21.05
C VAL A 190 11.88 1.41 -22.39
N VAL A 191 12.37 0.30 -22.96
CA VAL A 191 12.84 0.30 -24.34
C VAL A 191 11.61 0.36 -25.22
N THR A 192 11.27 1.55 -25.71
CA THR A 192 10.31 1.69 -26.81
C THR A 192 10.97 1.09 -28.06
N ARG A 193 10.53 -0.11 -28.46
CA ARG A 193 10.83 -0.60 -29.81
C ARG A 193 10.05 0.29 -30.78
N ASN A 194 10.75 1.18 -31.47
CA ASN A 194 10.21 1.86 -32.64
C ASN A 194 9.96 0.78 -33.70
N TYR A 195 8.70 0.39 -33.89
CA TYR A 195 8.29 -0.26 -35.13
C TYR A 195 8.24 0.83 -36.19
N GLN A 196 9.36 1.05 -36.89
CA GLN A 196 9.30 1.62 -38.22
C GLN A 196 8.81 0.51 -39.15
N SER A 197 7.55 0.58 -39.55
CA SER A 197 7.07 -0.15 -40.72
C SER A 197 7.72 0.49 -41.95
N SER A 198 8.73 -0.17 -42.49
CA SER A 198 9.15 0.03 -43.87
C SER A 198 8.07 -0.63 -44.73
N MET A 199 7.21 0.19 -45.35
CA MET A 199 6.39 -0.26 -46.48
C MET A 199 7.32 -0.40 -47.69
N ILE A 200 7.45 -1.62 -48.20
CA ILE A 200 7.57 -1.90 -49.64
C ILE A 200 6.20 -2.38 -50.07
#